data_AF-A0A970F4L6-F1
#
_entry.id   AF-A0A970F4L6-F1
#
_cell.length_a   1.000
_cell.length_b   1.000
_cell.length_c   1.000
_cell.angle_alpha   90.00
_cell.angle_beta   90.00
_cell.angle_gamma   90.00
#
_symmetry.space_group_name_H-M   'P 1'
#
loop_
_entity.id
_entity.type
_entity.pdbx_description
1 polymer ?
#
loop_
_entity_poly.entity_id
_entity_poly.type
_entity_poly.pdbx_seq_one_letter_code
_entity_poly.pdbx_strand_id
1 'polypeptide(L)'
;MAYKDIPTSVQNFMDMITEKCGTEHADWAKNFNAGFANTLLTTVKRYEDGTTFLLTGDIPAMWLRDSTAQVRPYLVIAKEDEDLAAMISGLVKRQFFYINIDPYANAFNEEANGAGHQDDFTVMNDWIWERKYEIDS
;
A
#
# COMPACT_ATOMS: atom_id res chain seq x y z
N MET A 1 12.06 2.22 4.57
CA MET A 1 11.57 3.37 5.36
C MET A 1 10.24 3.84 4.79
N ALA A 2 9.32 4.29 5.65
CA ALA A 2 8.11 5.01 5.24
C ALA A 2 8.46 6.41 4.74
N TYR A 3 7.56 7.04 3.99
CA TYR A 3 7.69 8.47 3.71
C TYR A 3 7.62 9.22 5.04
N LYS A 4 8.64 10.05 5.32
CA LYS A 4 8.64 10.92 6.50
C LYS A 4 7.78 12.16 6.27
N ASP A 5 7.77 12.61 5.02
CA ASP A 5 7.08 13.81 4.56
C ASP A 5 6.32 13.49 3.26
N ILE A 6 5.25 14.24 3.00
CA ILE A 6 4.48 14.13 1.75
C ILE A 6 5.38 14.59 0.59
N PRO A 7 5.56 13.78 -0.48
CA PRO A 7 6.34 14.20 -1.65
C PRO A 7 5.79 15.47 -2.27
N THR A 8 6.67 16.34 -2.80
CA THR A 8 6.26 17.64 -3.37
C THR A 8 5.24 17.48 -4.51
N SER A 9 5.37 16.45 -5.34
CA SER A 9 4.41 16.15 -6.42
C SER A 9 3.01 15.85 -5.88
N VAL A 10 2.93 15.10 -4.77
CA VAL A 10 1.69 14.75 -4.06
C VAL A 10 1.09 15.97 -3.40
N GLN A 11 1.92 16.79 -2.74
CA GLN A 11 1.49 18.05 -2.14
C GLN A 11 0.90 18.99 -3.20
N ASN A 12 1.57 19.16 -4.34
CA ASN A 12 1.07 19.98 -5.45
C ASN A 12 -0.29 19.48 -5.97
N PHE A 13 -0.47 18.16 -6.07
CA PHE A 13 -1.76 17.58 -6.47
C PHE A 13 -2.84 17.86 -5.42
N MET A 14 -2.53 17.70 -4.14
CA MET A 14 -3.42 17.99 -3.02
C MET A 14 -3.82 19.48 -2.97
N ASP A 15 -2.87 20.38 -3.21
CA ASP A 15 -3.10 21.82 -3.26
C ASP A 15 -4.03 22.20 -4.42
N MET A 16 -3.82 21.59 -5.59
CA MET A 16 -4.69 21.77 -6.75
C MET A 16 -6.14 21.29 -6.49
N ILE A 17 -6.32 20.18 -5.76
CA ILE A 17 -7.65 19.73 -5.34
C ILE A 17 -8.25 20.68 -4.30
N THR A 18 -7.44 21.14 -3.33
CA THR A 18 -7.86 22.10 -2.31
C THR A 18 -8.34 23.42 -2.94
N GLU A 19 -7.63 23.93 -3.95
CA GLU A 19 -8.03 25.11 -4.72
C GLU A 19 -9.38 24.89 -5.41
N LYS A 20 -9.60 23.71 -6.02
CA LYS A 20 -10.86 23.36 -6.68
C LYS A 20 -12.04 23.25 -5.71
N CYS A 21 -11.81 22.84 -4.46
CA CYS A 21 -12.85 22.84 -3.43
C CYS A 21 -13.27 24.26 -3.02
N GLY A 22 -12.36 25.24 -3.12
CA GLY A 22 -12.62 26.61 -2.72
C GLY A 22 -12.99 26.74 -1.23
N THR A 23 -13.56 27.90 -0.87
CA THR A 23 -13.98 28.16 0.52
C THR A 23 -15.29 27.46 0.89
N GLU A 24 -16.17 27.25 -0.10
CA GLU A 24 -17.48 26.62 0.10
C GLU A 24 -17.37 25.15 0.54
N HIS A 25 -16.35 24.44 0.05
CA HIS A 25 -16.13 23.02 0.35
C HIS A 25 -14.80 22.77 1.07
N ALA A 26 -14.36 23.71 1.92
CA ALA A 26 -13.09 23.61 2.63
C ALA A 26 -12.95 22.33 3.47
N ASP A 27 -14.05 21.81 4.04
CA ASP A 27 -14.01 20.55 4.80
C ASP A 27 -13.81 19.31 3.91
N TRP A 28 -14.19 19.36 2.63
CA TRP A 28 -13.90 18.29 1.69
C TRP A 28 -12.40 18.22 1.39
N ALA A 29 -11.76 19.37 1.23
CA ALA A 29 -10.31 19.45 1.05
C ALA A 29 -9.55 18.88 2.25
N LYS A 30 -9.99 19.17 3.48
CA LYS A 30 -9.40 18.59 4.70
C LYS A 30 -9.47 17.06 4.69
N ASN A 31 -10.66 16.50 4.41
CA ASN A 31 -10.85 15.05 4.37
C ASN A 31 -10.07 14.40 3.23
N PHE A 32 -10.07 15.02 2.05
CA PHE A 32 -9.29 14.56 0.90
C PHE A 32 -7.80 14.52 1.25
N ASN A 33 -7.25 15.61 1.80
CA ASN A 33 -5.83 15.69 2.12
C ASN A 33 -5.41 14.65 3.17
N ALA A 34 -6.22 14.46 4.21
CA ALA A 34 -5.96 13.45 5.24
C ALA A 34 -6.00 12.02 4.66
N GLY A 35 -7.02 11.70 3.86
CA GLY A 35 -7.16 10.37 3.25
C GLY A 35 -6.10 10.09 2.19
N PHE A 36 -5.84 11.06 1.31
CA PHE A 36 -4.91 10.91 0.19
C PHE A 36 -3.46 10.78 0.64
N ALA A 37 -3.06 11.41 1.76
CA ALA A 37 -1.70 11.26 2.30
C ALA A 37 -1.51 10.01 3.18
N ASN A 38 -2.60 9.41 3.68
CA ASN A 38 -2.53 8.41 4.74
C ASN A 38 -1.66 7.21 4.37
N THR A 39 -1.89 6.57 3.22
CA THR A 39 -1.11 5.40 2.76
C THR A 39 0.40 5.69 2.77
N LEU A 40 0.83 6.79 2.18
CA LEU A 40 2.26 7.12 2.09
C LEU A 40 2.92 7.28 3.46
N LEU A 41 2.20 7.90 4.41
CA LEU A 41 2.74 8.26 5.71
C LEU A 41 2.66 7.13 6.74
N THR A 42 1.69 6.22 6.61
CA THR A 42 1.40 5.24 7.67
C THR A 42 1.63 3.79 7.27
N THR A 43 1.53 3.44 5.98
CA THR A 43 1.51 2.02 5.59
C THR A 43 2.68 1.58 4.71
N VAL A 44 3.33 2.51 4.01
CA VAL A 44 4.43 2.18 3.08
C VAL A 44 5.72 1.86 3.84
N LYS A 45 6.35 0.72 3.50
CA LYS A 45 7.71 0.36 3.92
C LYS A 45 8.56 -0.01 2.71
N ARG A 46 9.57 0.82 2.41
CA ARG A 46 10.55 0.55 1.33
C ARG A 46 11.81 -0.15 1.85
N TYR A 47 12.40 -1.02 1.05
CA TYR A 47 13.63 -1.75 1.40
C TYR A 47 14.78 -1.47 0.44
N GLU A 48 16.00 -1.78 0.88
CA GLU A 48 17.23 -1.57 0.09
C GLU A 48 17.27 -2.44 -1.17
N ASP A 49 16.56 -3.57 -1.18
CA ASP A 49 16.40 -4.43 -2.36
C ASP A 49 15.45 -3.83 -3.43
N GLY A 50 14.91 -2.64 -3.19
CA GLY A 50 14.01 -1.92 -4.08
C GLY A 50 12.58 -2.46 -4.07
N THR A 51 12.20 -3.30 -3.11
CA THR A 51 10.82 -3.74 -2.91
C THR A 51 10.07 -2.81 -1.95
N THR A 52 8.74 -2.84 -2.04
CA THR A 52 7.85 -2.07 -1.16
C THR A 52 6.83 -3.01 -0.53
N PHE A 53 6.72 -2.98 0.79
CA PHE A 53 5.67 -3.64 1.55
C PHE A 53 4.64 -2.60 2.00
N LEU A 54 3.35 -2.93 1.91
CA LEU A 54 2.27 -2.07 2.36
C LEU A 54 1.45 -2.77 3.43
N LEU A 55 1.39 -2.17 4.61
CA LEU A 55 0.44 -2.55 5.65
C LEU A 55 -1.00 -2.24 5.20
N THR A 56 -1.99 -3.02 5.62
CA THR A 56 -3.39 -2.62 5.43
C THR A 56 -3.75 -1.42 6.31
N GLY A 57 -3.12 -1.30 7.47
CA GLY A 57 -3.32 -0.22 8.43
C GLY A 57 -2.97 -0.69 9.84
N ASP A 58 -4.00 -1.00 10.62
CA ASP A 58 -3.89 -1.53 11.98
C ASP A 58 -3.50 -3.02 12.03
N ILE A 59 -3.71 -3.77 10.95
CA ILE A 59 -3.29 -5.16 10.82
C ILE A 59 -1.85 -5.20 10.26
N PRO A 60 -0.89 -5.88 10.93
CA PRO A 60 0.52 -5.88 10.55
C PRO A 60 0.84 -6.89 9.42
N ALA A 61 0.04 -6.90 8.36
CA ALA A 61 0.24 -7.73 7.18
C ALA A 61 -0.17 -7.00 5.90
N MET A 62 0.18 -7.57 4.75
CA MET A 62 -0.10 -7.03 3.43
C MET A 62 -1.09 -7.91 2.68
N TRP A 63 -2.23 -7.33 2.30
CA TRP A 63 -3.19 -7.96 1.38
C TRP A 63 -2.87 -7.58 -0.05
N LEU A 64 -2.94 -8.54 -0.98
CA LEU A 64 -2.69 -8.29 -2.41
C LEU A 64 -3.69 -7.25 -2.97
N ARG A 65 -4.98 -7.42 -2.65
CA ARG A 65 -6.04 -6.46 -2.98
C ARG A 65 -5.77 -5.07 -2.40
N ASP A 66 -5.62 -4.99 -1.08
CA ASP A 66 -5.59 -3.72 -0.36
C ASP A 66 -4.36 -2.89 -0.76
N SER A 67 -3.19 -3.52 -0.84
CA SER A 67 -1.96 -2.85 -1.28
C SER A 67 -2.08 -2.26 -2.69
N THR A 68 -2.74 -2.97 -3.61
CA THR A 68 -3.03 -2.48 -4.96
C THR A 68 -3.97 -1.27 -4.91
N ALA A 69 -5.05 -1.36 -4.14
CA ALA A 69 -6.04 -0.29 -4.03
C ALA A 69 -5.47 0.97 -3.36
N GLN A 70 -4.63 0.79 -2.33
CA GLN A 70 -3.95 1.87 -1.60
C GLN A 70 -3.07 2.73 -2.51
N VAL A 71 -2.30 2.13 -3.43
CA VAL A 71 -1.40 2.91 -4.30
C VAL A 71 -2.03 3.42 -5.59
N ARG A 72 -3.17 2.84 -6.01
CA ARG A 72 -3.81 3.15 -7.30
C ARG A 72 -4.03 4.65 -7.54
N PRO A 73 -4.47 5.47 -6.55
CA PRO A 73 -4.66 6.90 -6.78
C PRO A 73 -3.38 7.66 -7.14
N TYR A 74 -2.20 7.17 -6.75
CA TYR A 74 -0.93 7.84 -7.02
C TYR A 74 -0.41 7.64 -8.44
N LEU A 75 -0.99 6.72 -9.23
CA LEU A 75 -0.59 6.47 -10.62
C LEU A 75 -0.66 7.72 -11.49
N VAL A 76 -1.62 8.62 -11.23
CA VAL A 76 -1.77 9.88 -11.98
C VAL A 76 -0.63 10.87 -11.73
N ILE A 77 0.10 10.70 -10.62
CA ILE A 77 1.23 11.54 -10.20
C ILE A 77 2.54 10.86 -10.58
N ALA A 78 2.62 9.53 -10.45
CA ALA A 78 3.83 8.74 -10.70
C ALA A 78 4.38 8.87 -12.13
N LYS A 79 3.57 9.29 -13.11
CA LYS A 79 4.05 9.62 -14.46
C LYS A 79 5.07 10.77 -14.51
N GLU A 80 5.09 11.61 -13.48
CA GLU A 80 5.93 12.81 -13.36
C GLU A 80 6.81 12.78 -12.09
N ASP A 81 6.74 11.70 -11.31
CA ASP A 81 7.51 11.50 -10.08
C ASP A 81 8.15 10.11 -10.08
N GLU A 82 9.46 10.08 -10.34
CA GLU A 82 10.24 8.84 -10.43
C GLU A 82 10.30 8.07 -9.11
N ASP A 83 10.26 8.76 -7.96
CA ASP A 83 10.32 8.11 -6.66
C ASP A 83 9.01 7.39 -6.32
N LEU A 84 7.87 8.04 -6.62
CA LEU A 84 6.56 7.38 -6.54
C LEU A 84 6.46 6.21 -7.51
N ALA A 85 6.94 6.37 -8.74
CA ALA A 85 6.98 5.28 -9.72
C ALA A 85 7.82 4.10 -9.22
N ALA A 86 8.98 4.38 -8.62
CA ALA A 86 9.84 3.36 -8.02
C ALA A 86 9.17 2.66 -6.84
N MET A 87 8.46 3.39 -5.96
CA MET A 87 7.71 2.81 -4.85
C MET A 87 6.62 1.84 -5.35
N ILE A 88 5.85 2.24 -6.36
CA ILE A 88 4.79 1.40 -6.96
C ILE A 88 5.41 0.18 -7.66
N SER A 89 6.49 0.35 -8.40
CA SER A 89 7.21 -0.77 -9.03
C SER A 89 7.73 -1.76 -7.98
N GLY A 90 8.25 -1.25 -6.85
CA GLY A 90 8.68 -2.07 -5.72
C GLY A 90 7.55 -2.87 -5.09
N LEU A 91 6.34 -2.32 -5.03
CA LEU A 91 5.15 -3.04 -4.58
C LEU A 91 4.81 -4.19 -5.54
N VAL A 92 4.78 -3.93 -6.85
CA VAL A 92 4.47 -4.96 -7.85
C VAL A 92 5.46 -6.13 -7.76
N LYS A 93 6.76 -5.84 -7.59
CA LYS A 93 7.78 -6.89 -7.37
C LYS A 93 7.48 -7.73 -6.11
N ARG A 94 7.09 -7.07 -5.02
CA ARG A 94 6.75 -7.74 -3.76
C ARG A 94 5.49 -8.60 -3.89
N GLN A 95 4.46 -8.11 -4.60
CA GLN A 95 3.26 -8.90 -4.88
C GLN A 95 3.58 -10.15 -5.70
N PHE A 96 4.43 -10.07 -6.74
CA PHE A 96 4.84 -11.26 -7.49
C PHE A 96 5.65 -12.24 -6.65
N PHE A 97 6.49 -11.76 -5.73
CA PHE A 97 7.15 -12.63 -4.76
C PHE A 97 6.14 -13.41 -3.91
N TYR A 98 5.10 -12.74 -3.39
CA TYR A 98 4.05 -13.38 -2.59
C TYR A 98 3.18 -14.35 -3.39
N ILE A 99 2.80 -14.01 -4.62
CA ILE A 99 2.06 -14.92 -5.51
C ILE A 99 2.86 -16.21 -5.79
N ASN A 100 4.19 -16.11 -5.91
CA ASN A 100 5.06 -17.28 -6.07
C ASN A 100 5.23 -18.09 -4.77
N ILE A 101 4.99 -17.49 -3.60
CA ILE A 101 4.94 -18.22 -2.33
C ILE A 101 3.66 -19.05 -2.27
N ASP A 102 2.51 -18.43 -2.46
CA ASP A 102 1.24 -19.15 -2.52
C ASP A 102 0.16 -18.33 -3.28
N PRO A 103 -0.30 -18.78 -4.46
CA PRO A 103 -1.33 -18.08 -5.22
C PRO A 103 -2.74 -18.22 -4.62
N TYR A 104 -2.92 -18.97 -3.54
CA TYR A 104 -4.20 -19.09 -2.83
C TYR A 104 -4.28 -18.22 -1.56
N ALA A 105 -3.19 -17.56 -1.17
CA ALA A 105 -3.18 -16.69 0.00
C ALA A 105 -3.58 -15.25 -0.37
N ASN A 106 -4.46 -14.66 0.43
CA ASN A 106 -4.86 -13.26 0.29
C ASN A 106 -3.89 -12.30 1.02
N ALA A 107 -3.22 -12.78 2.08
CA ALA A 107 -2.47 -11.94 3.00
C ALA A 107 -1.10 -12.51 3.39
N PHE A 108 -0.09 -11.64 3.44
CA PHE A 108 1.30 -12.03 3.66
C PHE A 108 1.99 -11.20 4.74
N ASN A 109 2.89 -11.87 5.47
CA ASN A 109 3.80 -11.29 6.44
C ASN A 109 4.93 -10.51 5.74
N GLU A 110 5.47 -9.51 6.45
CA GLU A 110 6.62 -8.70 6.01
C GLU A 110 7.89 -9.54 5.89
N GLU A 111 8.03 -10.52 6.76
CA GLU A 111 9.11 -11.51 6.90
C GLU A 111 8.52 -12.89 7.27
N ALA A 112 9.31 -13.96 7.13
CA ALA A 112 8.90 -15.31 7.52
C ALA A 112 8.87 -15.49 9.05
N ASN A 113 7.86 -14.94 9.72
CA ASN A 113 7.74 -14.95 11.18
C ASN A 113 6.57 -15.81 11.71
N GLY A 114 5.77 -16.42 10.84
CA GLY A 114 4.66 -17.28 11.26
C GLY A 114 3.55 -16.54 12.01
N ALA A 115 3.43 -15.22 11.85
CA ALA A 115 2.29 -14.47 12.39
C ALA A 115 1.01 -14.73 11.58
N GLY A 116 -0.15 -14.47 12.18
CA GLY A 116 -1.47 -14.58 11.53
C GLY A 116 -2.25 -15.84 11.90
N HIS A 117 -3.12 -16.29 11.01
CA HIS A 117 -4.12 -17.35 11.22
C HIS A 117 -3.53 -18.76 11.06
N GLN A 118 -2.46 -19.07 11.79
CA GLN A 118 -1.71 -20.33 11.62
C GLN A 118 -2.47 -21.59 12.03
N ASP A 119 -3.52 -21.46 12.85
CA ASP A 119 -4.36 -22.58 13.29
C ASP A 119 -5.51 -22.92 12.31
N ASP A 120 -5.62 -22.19 11.18
CA ASP A 120 -6.61 -22.51 10.14
C ASP A 120 -6.36 -23.90 9.55
N PHE A 121 -7.45 -24.62 9.23
CA PHE A 121 -7.39 -25.96 8.63
C PHE A 121 -7.03 -25.90 7.13
N THR A 122 -5.82 -25.47 6.83
CA THR A 122 -5.28 -25.29 5.47
C THR A 122 -3.75 -25.44 5.49
N VAL A 123 -3.12 -25.43 4.32
CA VAL A 123 -1.65 -25.47 4.22
C VAL A 123 -1.10 -24.09 4.51
N MET A 124 -0.34 -23.92 5.60
CA MET A 124 0.27 -22.66 5.99
C MET A 124 1.80 -22.69 5.87
N ASN A 125 2.41 -21.51 5.81
CA ASN A 125 3.85 -21.31 5.98
C ASN A 125 4.13 -19.95 6.63
N ASP A 126 5.37 -19.72 7.05
CA ASP A 126 5.75 -18.56 7.85
C ASP A 126 5.54 -17.20 7.17
N TRP A 127 5.39 -17.16 5.84
CA TRP A 127 5.10 -15.94 5.08
C TRP A 127 3.61 -15.63 4.98
N ILE A 128 2.72 -16.59 5.22
CA ILE A 128 1.28 -16.42 5.04
C ILE A 128 0.67 -15.88 6.34
N TRP A 129 0.05 -14.70 6.27
CA TRP A 129 -0.77 -14.18 7.36
C TRP A 129 -2.15 -14.84 7.38
N GLU A 130 -2.79 -14.95 6.20
CA GLU A 130 -4.09 -15.58 6.00
C GLU A 130 -4.14 -16.24 4.62
N ARG A 131 -4.81 -17.40 4.52
CA ARG A 131 -4.93 -18.18 3.28
C ARG A 131 -6.37 -18.35 2.81
N LYS A 132 -7.11 -17.25 2.73
CA LYS A 132 -8.43 -17.25 2.08
C LYS A 132 -8.24 -17.01 0.59
N TYR A 133 -8.60 -18.01 -0.21
CA TYR A 133 -8.55 -17.85 -1.65
C TYR A 133 -9.63 -16.88 -2.12
N GLU A 134 -9.17 -15.77 -2.69
CA GLU A 134 -10.00 -14.67 -3.18
C GLU A 134 -9.55 -14.40 -4.62
N ILE A 135 -10.46 -14.49 -5.59
CA ILE A 135 -10.13 -14.38 -7.03
C ILE A 135 -9.45 -13.03 -7.36
N ASP A 136 -9.74 -11.99 -6.60
CA ASP A 136 -9.19 -10.65 -6.78
C ASP A 136 -7.82 -10.42 -6.12
N SER A 137 -7.31 -11.41 -5.37
CA SER A 137 -5.92 -11.45 -4.88
C SER A 137 -4.99 -12.05 -5.92
#